data_AF-A0A5N5TD00-F1
#
_entry.id   AF-A0A5N5TD00-F1
#
_cell.length_a   1.000
_cell.length_b   1.000
_cell.length_c   1.000
_cell.angle_alpha   90.00
_cell.angle_beta   90.00
_cell.angle_gamma   90.00
#
_symmetry.space_group_name_H-M   'P 1'
#
loop_
_entity.id
_entity.type
_entity.pdbx_description
1 polymer ?
#
loop_
_entity_poly.entity_id
_entity_poly.type
_entity_poly.pdbx_seq_one_letter_code
_entity_poly.pdbx_strand_id
1 'polypeptide(L)'
;MKYLLAIFLVFLPYVKGEDCLWNRDTDFPEYPSLLMNEATWQSYLPVLEGTERVIRVCQGASIVIACPGSTISATGTEVAEGVCAGGTYVTVDGKNYDMKDLGCESRVSETLASLSGSCGNDNDGVYICFDPDLEITIYTKHLLRGESVKATDSNPSRPSFKSSSGIYSVSPNTCYEIDSQKTLMKNILGDSSVIDDSNSYYFARGHLSPDADFNTEMESDATYYYVNAVPQVANYQQWKFQETAIRDLAASHQTDFQIWTGPYDILELDDTDGDPVICELSTNKCLGVITSNNPYIDSFPDPICDDICNEISWIDFDVNDLTRGAVYCCKVQDLHAAIPDAPNISGAGLLDN
;
A
#
# COMPACT_ATOMS: atom_id res chain seq x y z
N MET A 1 -9.53 53.00 -12.20
CA MET A 1 -10.29 52.12 -11.28
C MET A 1 -9.47 51.94 -10.02
N LYS A 2 -10.08 52.00 -8.82
CA LYS A 2 -9.42 51.62 -7.57
C LYS A 2 -9.95 50.24 -7.19
N TYR A 3 -9.09 49.23 -7.16
CA TYR A 3 -9.45 47.90 -6.68
C TYR A 3 -9.41 47.91 -5.15
N LEU A 4 -10.52 47.55 -4.52
CA LEU A 4 -10.62 47.40 -3.07
C LEU A 4 -10.51 45.92 -2.75
N LEU A 5 -9.42 45.49 -2.12
CA LEU A 5 -9.34 44.18 -1.48
C LEU A 5 -10.09 44.25 -0.16
N ALA A 6 -11.14 43.44 -0.02
CA ALA A 6 -11.89 43.27 1.21
C ALA A 6 -11.70 41.83 1.72
N ILE A 7 -11.22 41.71 2.96
CA ILE A 7 -11.15 40.41 3.66
C ILE A 7 -12.41 40.29 4.51
N PHE A 8 -13.25 39.30 4.21
CA PHE A 8 -14.41 38.96 5.02
C PHE A 8 -14.01 37.93 6.08
N LEU A 9 -13.77 38.38 7.30
CA LEU A 9 -13.60 37.49 8.45
C LEU A 9 -14.98 37.04 8.94
N VAL A 10 -15.39 35.83 8.56
CA VAL A 10 -16.57 35.17 9.12
C VAL A 10 -16.16 34.52 10.43
N PHE A 11 -16.55 35.12 11.56
CA PHE A 11 -16.50 34.44 12.86
C PHE A 11 -17.60 33.38 12.89
N LEU A 12 -17.22 32.12 12.66
CA LEU A 12 -18.06 30.99 13.05
C LEU A 12 -18.20 30.98 14.58
N PRO A 13 -19.41 30.78 15.12
CA PRO A 13 -19.58 30.69 16.56
C PRO A 13 -18.83 29.46 17.09
N TYR A 14 -18.00 29.66 18.11
CA TYR A 14 -17.35 28.58 18.85
C TYR A 14 -18.43 27.74 19.56
N VAL A 15 -18.83 26.63 18.93
CA VAL A 15 -19.74 25.67 19.53
C VAL A 15 -19.01 25.03 20.70
N LYS A 16 -19.61 25.08 21.88
CA LYS A 16 -19.03 24.55 23.12
C LYS A 16 -19.28 23.03 23.22
N GLY A 17 -18.87 22.34 22.17
CA GLY A 17 -18.91 20.89 22.02
C GLY A 17 -17.68 20.23 22.59
N GLU A 18 -17.82 19.00 23.04
CA GLU A 18 -16.70 18.08 23.22
C GLU A 18 -16.64 17.23 21.95
N ASP A 19 -15.47 17.13 21.33
CA ASP A 19 -15.27 16.22 20.19
C ASP A 19 -15.45 14.77 20.62
N CYS A 20 -15.67 13.88 19.66
CA CYS A 20 -15.55 12.46 19.94
C CYS A 20 -14.08 12.11 20.06
N LEU A 21 -13.76 11.35 21.11
CA LEU A 21 -12.43 10.85 21.39
C LEU A 21 -12.57 9.39 21.84
N TRP A 22 -11.98 8.49 21.07
CA TRP A 22 -11.94 7.07 21.36
C TRP A 22 -10.50 6.57 21.42
N ASN A 23 -10.20 5.76 22.43
CA ASN A 23 -9.00 4.95 22.45
C ASN A 23 -9.26 3.64 21.67
N ARG A 24 -8.48 3.43 20.60
CA ARG A 24 -8.58 2.27 19.72
C ARG A 24 -8.43 0.93 20.46
N ASP A 25 -7.63 0.91 21.53
CA ASP A 25 -7.30 -0.30 22.28
C ASP A 25 -8.28 -0.61 23.43
N THR A 26 -9.11 0.36 23.87
CA THR A 26 -10.03 0.16 25.01
C THR A 26 -11.51 0.36 24.72
N ASP A 27 -11.86 1.20 23.74
CA ASP A 27 -13.25 1.63 23.52
C ASP A 27 -13.92 0.85 22.38
N PHE A 28 -13.12 0.22 21.52
CA PHE A 28 -13.58 -0.64 20.42
C PHE A 28 -13.76 -2.10 20.87
N PRO A 29 -14.67 -2.85 20.24
CA PRO A 29 -14.82 -4.29 20.48
C PRO A 29 -13.82 -5.11 19.66
N GLU A 30 -13.77 -6.43 19.91
CA GLU A 30 -12.88 -7.39 19.24
C GLU A 30 -12.95 -7.36 17.71
N TYR A 31 -14.15 -7.17 17.15
CA TYR A 31 -14.37 -6.94 15.71
C TYR A 31 -14.81 -5.49 15.49
N PRO A 32 -13.88 -4.54 15.37
CA PRO A 32 -14.22 -3.15 15.14
C PRO A 32 -14.84 -2.95 13.75
N SER A 33 -15.79 -2.02 13.67
CA SER A 33 -16.32 -1.53 12.40
C SER A 33 -15.36 -0.55 11.73
N LEU A 34 -15.52 -0.40 10.41
CA LEU A 34 -14.92 0.69 9.67
C LEU A 34 -15.67 1.97 9.99
N LEU A 35 -14.94 3.03 10.33
CA LEU A 35 -15.48 4.37 10.54
C LEU A 35 -14.99 5.26 9.40
N MET A 36 -15.90 5.87 8.64
CA MET A 36 -15.57 6.71 7.48
C MET A 36 -16.26 8.07 7.55
N ASN A 37 -15.61 9.09 7.01
CA ASN A 37 -16.21 10.40 6.77
C ASN A 37 -17.11 10.33 5.53
N GLU A 38 -18.41 10.57 5.68
CA GLU A 38 -19.40 10.47 4.59
C GLU A 38 -19.11 11.39 3.39
N ALA A 39 -18.51 12.56 3.63
CA ALA A 39 -18.28 13.57 2.61
C ALA A 39 -16.99 13.33 1.79
N THR A 40 -16.01 12.63 2.36
CA THR A 40 -14.72 12.35 1.71
C THR A 40 -14.46 10.87 1.44
N TRP A 41 -15.27 9.97 2.02
CA TRP A 41 -15.10 8.50 2.05
C TRP A 41 -13.79 8.01 2.70
N GLN A 42 -13.04 8.90 3.34
CA GLN A 42 -11.81 8.55 4.03
C GLN A 42 -12.10 7.97 5.42
N SER A 43 -11.35 6.92 5.77
CA SER A 43 -11.38 6.29 7.09
C SER A 43 -10.97 7.27 8.21
N TYR A 44 -11.71 7.25 9.32
CA TYR A 44 -11.28 7.85 10.58
C TYR A 44 -10.30 6.91 11.26
N LEU A 45 -9.01 7.20 11.13
CA LEU A 45 -7.91 6.36 11.60
C LEU A 45 -7.35 6.86 12.94
N PRO A 46 -6.74 5.97 13.76
CA PRO A 46 -6.07 6.37 14.98
C PRO A 46 -4.77 7.13 14.69
N VAL A 47 -4.38 7.99 15.62
CA VAL A 47 -3.06 8.64 15.70
C VAL A 47 -2.43 8.35 17.06
N LEU A 48 -1.10 8.42 17.18
CA LEU A 48 -0.42 8.18 18.47
C LEU A 48 -0.40 9.46 19.33
N GLU A 49 -1.22 9.49 20.38
CA GLU A 49 -1.13 10.49 21.45
C GLU A 49 -0.33 9.90 22.63
N GLY A 50 1.01 9.99 22.54
CA GLY A 50 1.91 9.40 23.53
C GLY A 50 2.07 7.88 23.34
N THR A 51 1.42 7.09 24.19
CA THR A 51 1.33 5.62 24.03
C THR A 51 -0.04 5.15 23.56
N GLU A 52 -1.04 6.04 23.53
CA GLU A 52 -2.42 5.70 23.22
C GLU A 52 -2.72 5.90 21.73
N ARG A 53 -3.47 4.98 21.14
CA ARG A 53 -3.97 5.10 19.76
C ARG A 53 -5.34 5.78 19.80
N VAL A 54 -5.40 7.06 19.45
CA VAL A 54 -6.58 7.91 19.62
C VAL A 54 -7.25 8.23 18.29
N ILE A 55 -8.56 8.03 18.18
CA ILE A 55 -9.39 8.49 17.07
C ILE A 55 -10.17 9.71 17.55
N ARG A 56 -10.03 10.84 16.83
CA ARG A 56 -10.68 12.10 17.12
C ARG A 56 -11.61 12.51 15.97
N VAL A 57 -12.88 12.78 16.29
CA VAL A 57 -13.88 13.23 15.30
C VAL A 57 -14.61 14.44 15.84
N CYS A 58 -14.66 15.53 15.06
CA CYS A 58 -15.28 16.78 15.50
C CYS A 58 -16.76 16.58 15.87
N GLN A 59 -17.23 17.25 16.94
CA GLN A 59 -18.65 17.16 17.31
C GLN A 59 -19.57 17.57 16.16
N GLY A 60 -20.58 16.76 15.87
CA GLY A 60 -21.51 16.99 14.77
C GLY A 60 -21.02 16.59 13.37
N ALA A 61 -19.80 16.07 13.22
CA ALA A 61 -19.37 15.45 11.96
C ALA A 61 -20.10 14.11 11.74
N SER A 62 -20.41 13.80 10.47
CA SER A 62 -21.02 12.52 10.10
C SER A 62 -19.99 11.40 10.08
N ILE A 63 -20.45 10.21 10.46
CA ILE A 63 -19.68 8.98 10.57
C ILE A 63 -20.48 7.89 9.88
N VAL A 64 -19.97 7.35 8.79
CA VAL A 64 -20.45 6.08 8.24
C VAL A 64 -19.80 4.96 9.06
N ILE A 65 -20.62 4.09 9.64
CA ILE A 65 -20.20 2.90 10.37
C ILE A 65 -20.49 1.72 9.44
N ALA A 66 -19.48 0.91 9.12
CA ALA A 66 -19.64 -0.19 8.17
C ALA A 66 -19.00 -1.50 8.65
N CYS A 67 -19.70 -2.60 8.40
CA CYS A 67 -19.32 -3.98 8.70
C CYS A 67 -19.47 -4.88 7.47
N PRO A 68 -18.76 -4.62 6.35
CA PRO A 68 -19.03 -5.32 5.10
C PRO A 68 -18.86 -6.84 5.22
N GLY A 69 -19.85 -7.57 4.71
CA GLY A 69 -19.95 -9.03 4.87
C GLY A 69 -20.39 -9.51 6.26
N SER A 70 -20.79 -8.60 7.15
CA SER A 70 -21.26 -8.86 8.52
C SER A 70 -22.41 -7.88 8.88
N THR A 71 -22.74 -7.75 10.17
CA THR A 71 -23.65 -6.68 10.64
C THR A 71 -23.11 -5.97 11.88
N ILE A 72 -23.55 -4.73 12.11
CA ILE A 72 -23.24 -3.93 13.29
C ILE A 72 -24.09 -4.43 14.47
N SER A 73 -23.43 -4.83 15.55
CA SER A 73 -24.04 -5.52 16.71
C SER A 73 -25.24 -4.77 17.33
N ALA A 74 -25.19 -3.43 17.35
CA ALA A 74 -26.25 -2.58 17.91
C ALA A 74 -27.46 -2.35 17.00
N THR A 75 -27.32 -2.44 15.68
CA THR A 75 -28.37 -2.06 14.71
C THR A 75 -28.88 -3.25 13.90
N GLY A 76 -28.08 -4.31 13.74
CA GLY A 76 -28.36 -5.43 12.83
C GLY A 76 -28.27 -5.05 11.35
N THR A 77 -27.62 -3.94 11.02
CA THR A 77 -27.40 -3.46 9.64
C THR A 77 -25.94 -3.59 9.24
N GLU A 78 -25.66 -3.81 7.94
CA GLU A 78 -24.28 -3.86 7.42
C GLU A 78 -23.61 -2.48 7.43
N VAL A 79 -24.40 -1.41 7.23
CA VAL A 79 -23.98 -0.01 7.30
C VAL A 79 -24.98 0.76 8.17
N ALA A 80 -24.49 1.77 8.89
CA ALA A 80 -25.31 2.76 9.58
C ALA A 80 -24.69 4.16 9.45
N GLU A 81 -25.54 5.16 9.24
CA GLU A 81 -25.15 6.58 9.29
C GLU A 81 -25.28 7.09 10.72
N GLY A 82 -24.22 7.71 11.23
CA GLY A 82 -24.15 8.27 12.55
C GLY A 82 -23.55 9.67 12.57
N VAL A 83 -23.64 10.32 13.73
CA VAL A 83 -23.06 11.64 13.97
C VAL A 83 -22.29 11.62 15.28
N CYS A 84 -21.10 12.21 15.32
CA CYS A 84 -20.35 12.38 16.55
C CYS A 84 -21.17 13.21 17.57
N ALA A 85 -21.54 12.58 18.70
CA ALA A 85 -22.29 13.23 19.78
C ALA A 85 -21.38 13.95 20.80
N GLY A 86 -20.10 13.57 20.83
CA GLY A 86 -19.08 14.06 21.76
C GLY A 86 -18.73 13.05 22.86
N GLY A 87 -17.51 13.14 23.40
CA GLY A 87 -16.98 12.15 24.33
C GLY A 87 -16.78 10.80 23.64
N THR A 88 -17.33 9.71 24.17
CA THR A 88 -17.23 8.37 23.56
C THR A 88 -18.46 7.98 22.72
N TYR A 89 -19.38 8.91 22.43
CA TYR A 89 -20.70 8.59 21.88
C TYR A 89 -20.88 8.93 20.40
N VAL A 90 -21.47 8.00 19.65
CA VAL A 90 -22.05 8.26 18.31
C VAL A 90 -23.57 8.19 18.42
N THR A 91 -24.26 9.14 17.80
CA THR A 91 -25.73 9.09 17.62
C THR A 91 -26.05 8.38 16.31
N VAL A 92 -26.80 7.28 16.37
CA VAL A 92 -27.36 6.55 15.22
C VAL A 92 -28.88 6.46 15.42
N ASP A 93 -29.67 6.80 14.39
CA ASP A 93 -31.14 6.86 14.45
C ASP A 93 -31.73 7.62 15.66
N GLY A 94 -31.03 8.67 16.10
CA GLY A 94 -31.43 9.49 17.25
C GLY A 94 -31.17 8.87 18.63
N LYS A 95 -30.44 7.76 18.70
CA LYS A 95 -29.99 7.12 19.94
C LYS A 95 -28.46 7.13 20.03
N ASN A 96 -27.93 7.41 21.22
CA ASN A 96 -26.50 7.36 21.49
C ASN A 96 -26.04 5.92 21.77
N TYR A 97 -24.88 5.57 21.25
CA TYR A 97 -24.19 4.28 21.44
C TYR A 97 -22.73 4.52 21.83
N ASP A 98 -22.17 3.65 22.67
CA ASP A 98 -20.72 3.57 22.86
C ASP A 98 -20.10 2.81 21.67
N MET A 99 -18.82 3.08 21.36
CA MET A 99 -18.14 2.46 20.22
C MET A 99 -18.10 0.92 20.29
N LYS A 100 -17.98 0.35 21.50
CA LYS A 100 -18.09 -1.10 21.78
C LYS A 100 -19.37 -1.75 21.25
N ASP A 101 -20.48 -1.01 21.18
CA ASP A 101 -21.77 -1.51 20.72
C ASP A 101 -21.89 -1.44 19.18
N LEU A 102 -21.06 -0.60 18.53
CA LEU A 102 -21.07 -0.30 17.10
C LEU A 102 -20.07 -1.13 16.28
N GLY A 103 -19.43 -2.13 16.88
CA GLY A 103 -18.61 -3.09 16.15
C GLY A 103 -19.42 -4.19 15.47
N CYS A 104 -18.72 -4.97 14.67
CA CYS A 104 -19.29 -6.02 13.83
C CYS A 104 -19.51 -7.32 14.61
N GLU A 105 -20.51 -8.10 14.21
CA GLU A 105 -20.75 -9.44 14.78
C GLU A 105 -19.62 -10.43 14.46
N SER A 106 -18.85 -10.18 13.39
CA SER A 106 -17.69 -10.96 12.96
C SER A 106 -16.63 -10.06 12.35
N ARG A 107 -15.39 -10.55 12.26
CA ARG A 107 -14.30 -9.89 11.52
C ARG A 107 -14.77 -9.53 10.10
N VAL A 108 -14.60 -8.26 9.74
CA VAL A 108 -14.85 -7.75 8.38
C VAL A 108 -13.89 -8.42 7.41
N SER A 109 -14.38 -8.75 6.21
CA SER A 109 -13.56 -9.36 5.14
C SER A 109 -13.34 -8.38 4.00
N GLU A 110 -12.10 -8.33 3.52
CA GLU A 110 -11.71 -7.67 2.28
C GLU A 110 -12.39 -8.33 1.06
N THR A 111 -12.53 -7.58 -0.04
CA THR A 111 -13.08 -8.11 -1.30
C THR A 111 -12.39 -7.45 -2.49
N LEU A 112 -11.92 -8.27 -3.43
CA LEU A 112 -11.37 -7.79 -4.69
C LEU A 112 -12.49 -7.46 -5.68
N ALA A 113 -12.65 -6.17 -6.01
CA ALA A 113 -13.63 -5.68 -6.98
C ALA A 113 -12.98 -5.39 -8.34
N SER A 114 -13.37 -6.12 -9.38
CA SER A 114 -12.93 -5.85 -10.76
C SER A 114 -13.67 -4.66 -11.35
N LEU A 115 -12.93 -3.59 -11.65
CA LEU A 115 -13.45 -2.39 -12.32
C LEU A 115 -13.11 -2.43 -13.81
N SER A 116 -14.11 -2.28 -14.68
CA SER A 116 -13.90 -2.24 -16.13
C SER A 116 -13.49 -0.83 -16.58
N GLY A 117 -12.33 -0.73 -17.23
CA GLY A 117 -11.82 0.52 -17.80
C GLY A 117 -10.31 0.51 -17.95
N SER A 118 -9.77 1.59 -18.51
CA SER A 118 -8.32 1.85 -18.46
C SER A 118 -7.89 2.20 -17.04
N CYS A 119 -6.64 1.91 -16.70
CA CYS A 119 -6.07 2.29 -15.42
C CYS A 119 -5.99 3.81 -15.24
N GLY A 120 -6.06 4.27 -13.99
CA GLY A 120 -5.94 5.69 -13.63
C GLY A 120 -7.11 6.28 -12.83
N ASN A 121 -8.01 5.45 -12.30
CA ASN A 121 -9.07 5.92 -11.39
C ASN A 121 -8.52 6.11 -9.97
N ASP A 122 -8.99 7.16 -9.30
CA ASP A 122 -8.74 7.40 -7.87
C ASP A 122 -9.80 6.66 -7.04
N ASN A 123 -9.40 5.59 -6.37
CA ASN A 123 -10.19 4.90 -5.34
C ASN A 123 -9.38 4.83 -4.04
N ASP A 124 -10.04 4.88 -2.89
CA ASP A 124 -9.42 4.59 -1.59
C ASP A 124 -9.12 3.07 -1.44
N GLY A 125 -8.07 2.74 -0.67
CA GLY A 125 -7.59 1.37 -0.46
C GLY A 125 -6.41 0.98 -1.37
N VAL A 126 -6.23 -0.32 -1.60
CA VAL A 126 -5.25 -0.87 -2.55
C VAL A 126 -5.87 -0.83 -3.96
N TYR A 127 -5.51 0.17 -4.77
CA TYR A 127 -5.84 0.18 -6.19
C TYR A 127 -4.83 -0.65 -6.97
N ILE A 128 -5.31 -1.47 -7.91
CA ILE A 128 -4.49 -2.37 -8.71
C ILE A 128 -4.82 -2.17 -10.19
N CYS A 129 -3.81 -1.79 -10.97
CA CYS A 129 -3.81 -1.82 -12.42
C CYS A 129 -3.26 -3.17 -12.90
N PHE A 130 -4.14 -3.99 -13.45
CA PHE A 130 -3.84 -5.34 -13.91
C PHE A 130 -4.18 -5.46 -15.39
N ASP A 131 -3.28 -6.03 -16.18
CA ASP A 131 -3.54 -6.40 -17.57
C ASP A 131 -4.06 -7.85 -17.61
N PRO A 132 -5.32 -8.09 -18.00
CA PRO A 132 -5.90 -9.42 -18.03
C PRO A 132 -5.53 -10.24 -19.26
N ASP A 133 -4.98 -9.64 -20.31
CA ASP A 133 -4.51 -10.34 -21.51
C ASP A 133 -3.06 -10.85 -21.32
N LEU A 134 -2.27 -10.13 -20.51
CA LEU A 134 -0.90 -10.50 -20.14
C LEU A 134 -0.78 -11.18 -18.76
N GLU A 135 -1.84 -11.15 -17.94
CA GLU A 135 -1.88 -11.63 -16.54
C GLU A 135 -0.86 -10.96 -15.60
N ILE A 136 -0.45 -9.73 -15.90
CA ILE A 136 0.54 -8.97 -15.12
C ILE A 136 -0.09 -7.82 -14.34
N THR A 137 0.48 -7.54 -13.17
CA THR A 137 0.19 -6.29 -12.46
C THR A 137 1.12 -5.23 -12.99
N ILE A 138 0.56 -4.29 -13.77
CA ILE A 138 1.27 -3.11 -14.24
C ILE A 138 1.69 -2.31 -13.01
N TYR A 139 0.72 -1.89 -12.18
CA TYR A 139 1.02 -1.13 -10.97
C TYR A 139 -0.02 -1.32 -9.88
N THR A 140 0.37 -1.04 -8.64
CA THR A 140 -0.55 -0.75 -7.53
C THR A 140 -0.37 0.68 -7.05
N LYS A 141 -1.39 1.17 -6.37
CA LYS A 141 -1.47 2.52 -5.83
C LYS A 141 -2.19 2.48 -4.49
N HIS A 142 -1.65 3.15 -3.49
CA HIS A 142 -2.27 3.29 -2.17
C HIS A 142 -1.92 4.65 -1.55
N LEU A 143 -2.53 4.93 -0.40
CA LEU A 143 -2.31 6.17 0.35
C LEU A 143 -1.74 5.84 1.73
N LEU A 144 -0.45 6.09 1.90
CA LEU A 144 0.27 5.94 3.15
C LEU A 144 -0.06 7.12 4.07
N ARG A 145 -0.66 6.85 5.23
CA ARG A 145 -1.24 7.88 6.11
C ARG A 145 -0.21 8.39 7.13
N GLY A 146 0.37 9.56 6.90
CA GLY A 146 1.55 10.02 7.65
C GLY A 146 1.32 10.24 9.15
N GLU A 147 0.17 10.78 9.53
CA GLU A 147 -0.20 10.97 10.94
C GLU A 147 -0.50 9.63 11.64
N SER A 148 -1.05 8.66 10.90
CA SER A 148 -1.53 7.38 11.42
C SER A 148 -0.54 6.21 11.27
N VAL A 149 0.53 6.30 10.46
CA VAL A 149 1.43 5.16 10.10
C VAL A 149 2.10 4.46 11.30
N LYS A 150 2.14 5.10 12.48
CA LYS A 150 2.65 4.49 13.73
C LYS A 150 1.57 3.93 14.65
N ALA A 151 0.29 4.16 14.33
CA ALA A 151 -0.88 3.74 15.11
C ALA A 151 -1.63 2.53 14.50
N THR A 152 -0.94 1.70 13.73
CA THR A 152 -1.54 0.53 13.03
C THR A 152 -2.10 -0.50 14.02
N ASP A 153 -3.12 -1.24 13.59
CA ASP A 153 -3.57 -2.44 14.29
C ASP A 153 -2.50 -3.54 14.19
N SER A 154 -2.28 -4.26 15.29
CA SER A 154 -1.44 -5.45 15.25
C SER A 154 -2.22 -6.61 14.63
N ASN A 155 -1.83 -7.07 13.44
CA ASN A 155 -2.34 -8.30 12.84
C ASN A 155 -1.41 -9.50 13.19
N PRO A 156 -1.74 -10.31 14.23
CA PRO A 156 -0.91 -11.46 14.61
C PRO A 156 -1.08 -12.68 13.68
N SER A 157 -2.05 -12.66 12.77
CA SER A 157 -2.48 -13.82 11.97
C SER A 157 -2.58 -13.48 10.48
N ARG A 158 -1.57 -12.78 9.96
CA ARG A 158 -1.36 -12.45 8.54
C ARG A 158 -1.86 -13.58 7.62
N PRO A 159 -2.76 -13.29 6.66
CA PRO A 159 -3.40 -14.33 5.86
C PRO A 159 -2.45 -14.97 4.85
N SER A 160 -2.84 -16.13 4.34
CA SER A 160 -2.20 -16.72 3.17
C SER A 160 -2.53 -15.91 1.91
N PHE A 161 -1.60 -15.91 0.93
CA PHE A 161 -1.85 -15.32 -0.38
C PHE A 161 -3.03 -15.99 -1.10
N LYS A 162 -3.90 -15.17 -1.71
CA LYS A 162 -5.19 -15.55 -2.29
C LYS A 162 -5.36 -15.04 -3.73
N SER A 163 -6.19 -15.73 -4.51
CA SER A 163 -6.59 -15.33 -5.86
C SER A 163 -8.11 -15.43 -6.01
N SER A 164 -8.71 -14.55 -6.80
CA SER A 164 -10.09 -14.70 -7.25
C SER A 164 -10.16 -15.52 -8.55
N SER A 165 -11.30 -16.17 -8.78
CA SER A 165 -11.53 -17.01 -9.96
C SER A 165 -11.49 -16.19 -11.26
N GLY A 166 -10.76 -16.69 -12.27
CA GLY A 166 -10.73 -16.10 -13.61
C GLY A 166 -9.76 -14.94 -13.82
N ILE A 167 -8.87 -14.67 -12.86
CA ILE A 167 -7.80 -13.66 -13.00
C ILE A 167 -6.56 -14.23 -13.72
N TYR A 168 -6.18 -15.46 -13.37
CA TYR A 168 -5.00 -16.14 -13.91
C TYR A 168 -5.42 -17.45 -14.60
N SER A 169 -4.76 -17.80 -15.72
CA SER A 169 -4.93 -19.07 -16.42
C SER A 169 -4.22 -20.24 -15.72
N VAL A 170 -3.20 -19.92 -14.91
CA VAL A 170 -2.45 -20.87 -14.08
C VAL A 170 -2.59 -20.53 -12.59
N SER A 171 -2.24 -21.47 -11.71
CA SER A 171 -2.24 -21.26 -10.26
C SER A 171 -1.02 -20.43 -9.84
N PRO A 172 -1.16 -19.17 -9.38
CA PRO A 172 -0.01 -18.36 -8.99
C PRO A 172 0.72 -18.98 -7.80
N ASN A 173 -0.01 -19.60 -6.86
CA ASN A 173 0.59 -20.32 -5.74
C ASN A 173 1.59 -21.38 -6.21
N THR A 174 1.23 -22.11 -7.27
CA THR A 174 2.09 -23.14 -7.86
C THR A 174 3.27 -22.53 -8.59
N CYS A 175 3.12 -21.41 -9.29
CA CYS A 175 4.25 -20.67 -9.87
C CYS A 175 5.28 -20.25 -8.82
N TYR A 176 4.84 -19.87 -7.61
CA TYR A 176 5.70 -19.51 -6.48
C TYR A 176 6.29 -20.71 -5.71
N GLU A 177 5.92 -21.96 -6.00
CA GLU A 177 6.53 -23.13 -5.35
C GLU A 177 7.97 -23.34 -5.86
N ILE A 178 8.91 -23.53 -4.93
CA ILE A 178 10.35 -23.62 -5.22
C ILE A 178 10.66 -24.74 -6.23
N ASP A 179 9.96 -25.88 -6.15
CA ASP A 179 10.14 -26.99 -7.10
C ASP A 179 9.60 -26.65 -8.50
N SER A 180 8.55 -25.82 -8.61
CA SER A 180 8.08 -25.29 -9.89
C SER A 180 9.08 -24.31 -10.48
N GLN A 181 9.69 -23.44 -9.67
CA GLN A 181 10.76 -22.53 -10.11
C GLN A 181 12.00 -23.32 -10.59
N LYS A 182 12.47 -24.30 -9.80
CA LYS A 182 13.58 -25.21 -10.21
C LYS A 182 13.29 -25.95 -11.51
N THR A 183 12.06 -26.41 -11.69
CA THR A 183 11.61 -27.08 -12.92
C THR A 183 11.58 -26.12 -14.11
N LEU A 184 11.05 -24.90 -13.94
CA LEU A 184 11.01 -23.87 -14.97
C LEU A 184 12.43 -23.52 -15.43
N MET A 185 13.31 -23.13 -14.49
CA MET A 185 14.68 -22.73 -14.79
C MET A 185 15.46 -23.86 -15.47
N LYS A 186 15.28 -25.12 -15.04
CA LYS A 186 15.90 -26.26 -15.71
C LYS A 186 15.47 -26.42 -17.17
N ASN A 187 14.24 -26.03 -17.51
CA ASN A 187 13.70 -26.12 -18.85
C ASN A 187 14.10 -24.94 -19.74
N ILE A 188 14.21 -23.72 -19.20
CA ILE A 188 14.49 -22.51 -19.98
C ILE A 188 15.97 -22.14 -20.03
N LEU A 189 16.73 -22.34 -18.94
CA LEU A 189 18.17 -22.02 -18.86
C LEU A 189 19.06 -23.27 -19.03
N GLY A 190 18.48 -24.46 -18.99
CA GLY A 190 19.26 -25.70 -18.82
C GLY A 190 19.84 -25.88 -17.41
N ASP A 191 19.66 -24.93 -16.49
CA ASP A 191 20.13 -24.99 -15.10
C ASP A 191 19.02 -24.72 -14.07
N SER A 192 19.04 -25.48 -12.97
CA SER A 192 18.18 -25.26 -11.80
C SER A 192 18.94 -24.71 -10.59
N SER A 193 20.28 -24.60 -10.64
CA SER A 193 21.10 -24.11 -9.53
C SER A 193 20.88 -22.63 -9.24
N VAL A 194 20.31 -21.90 -10.21
CA VAL A 194 19.78 -20.54 -10.03
C VAL A 194 18.69 -20.43 -8.94
N ILE A 195 18.02 -21.53 -8.58
CA ILE A 195 17.09 -21.55 -7.44
C ILE A 195 17.73 -22.33 -6.28
N ASP A 196 18.24 -21.60 -5.29
CA ASP A 196 18.85 -22.12 -4.07
C ASP A 196 18.07 -21.69 -2.82
N ASP A 197 17.24 -22.62 -2.34
CA ASP A 197 16.44 -22.47 -1.11
C ASP A 197 17.28 -22.44 0.17
N SER A 198 18.50 -22.99 0.16
CA SER A 198 19.39 -22.99 1.33
C SER A 198 19.98 -21.60 1.60
N ASN A 199 20.10 -20.76 0.57
CA ASN A 199 20.60 -19.39 0.65
C ASN A 199 19.51 -18.32 0.37
N SER A 200 18.23 -18.72 0.33
CA SER A 200 17.08 -17.85 0.00
C SER A 200 17.16 -17.15 -1.37
N TYR A 201 17.84 -17.78 -2.33
CA TYR A 201 17.82 -17.38 -3.75
C TYR A 201 16.69 -18.11 -4.46
N TYR A 202 15.47 -17.60 -4.27
CA TYR A 202 14.26 -17.99 -4.99
C TYR A 202 13.32 -16.78 -5.06
N PHE A 203 12.35 -16.83 -5.95
CA PHE A 203 11.35 -15.78 -6.05
C PHE A 203 10.25 -15.99 -5.01
N ALA A 204 10.19 -15.08 -4.04
CA ALA A 204 9.09 -14.93 -3.11
C ALA A 204 8.01 -14.00 -3.69
N ARG A 205 6.88 -13.92 -2.98
CA ARG A 205 5.76 -13.01 -3.28
C ARG A 205 6.10 -11.63 -2.71
N GLY A 206 6.78 -10.80 -3.49
CA GLY A 206 7.08 -9.42 -3.12
C GLY A 206 5.83 -8.55 -3.25
N HIS A 207 5.41 -7.89 -2.18
CA HIS A 207 4.24 -7.02 -2.19
C HIS A 207 4.54 -5.71 -2.94
N LEU A 208 3.61 -5.24 -3.78
CA LEU A 208 3.69 -3.95 -4.44
C LEU A 208 3.16 -2.83 -3.52
N SER A 209 1.95 -2.99 -2.99
CA SER A 209 1.45 -2.24 -1.82
C SER A 209 1.73 -3.06 -0.55
N PRO A 210 2.63 -2.63 0.35
CA PRO A 210 3.04 -3.42 1.52
C PRO A 210 1.97 -3.50 2.61
N ASP A 211 1.82 -4.65 3.25
CA ASP A 211 0.89 -4.86 4.39
C ASP A 211 1.10 -3.87 5.55
N ALA A 212 2.33 -3.40 5.74
CA ALA A 212 2.74 -2.51 6.83
C ALA A 212 2.51 -1.01 6.54
N ASP A 213 2.00 -0.66 5.35
CA ASP A 213 1.63 0.72 5.01
C ASP A 213 0.18 1.06 5.40
N PHE A 214 -0.58 0.05 5.86
CA PHE A 214 -2.01 0.15 6.16
C PHE A 214 -2.29 0.17 7.67
N ASN A 215 -3.40 0.80 8.04
CA ASN A 215 -3.72 1.09 9.42
C ASN A 215 -4.63 0.05 10.08
N THR A 216 -5.59 -0.48 9.34
CA THR A 216 -6.54 -1.48 9.84
C THR A 216 -6.16 -2.89 9.38
N GLU A 217 -6.52 -3.88 10.20
CA GLU A 217 -6.29 -5.29 9.89
C GLU A 217 -6.84 -5.70 8.50
N MET A 218 -8.00 -5.15 8.13
CA MET A 218 -8.70 -5.43 6.87
C MET A 218 -7.99 -4.85 5.64
N GLU A 219 -7.39 -3.66 5.78
CA GLU A 219 -6.59 -3.04 4.72
C GLU A 219 -5.27 -3.81 4.51
N SER A 220 -4.60 -4.23 5.60
CA SER A 220 -3.43 -5.10 5.52
C SER A 220 -3.78 -6.46 4.89
N ASP A 221 -4.91 -7.08 5.26
CA ASP A 221 -5.35 -8.35 4.66
C ASP A 221 -5.63 -8.24 3.15
N ALA A 222 -6.02 -7.05 2.66
CA ALA A 222 -6.24 -6.79 1.24
C ALA A 222 -4.93 -6.83 0.42
N THR A 223 -3.76 -6.67 1.03
CA THR A 223 -2.48 -6.73 0.29
C THR A 223 -2.10 -8.15 -0.14
N TYR A 224 -2.73 -9.18 0.43
CA TYR A 224 -2.39 -10.59 0.19
C TYR A 224 -3.08 -11.21 -1.05
N TYR A 225 -3.64 -10.41 -1.95
CA TYR A 225 -4.04 -10.90 -3.27
C TYR A 225 -2.81 -11.06 -4.19
N TYR A 226 -2.77 -12.12 -4.99
CA TYR A 226 -1.66 -12.34 -5.95
C TYR A 226 -1.48 -11.21 -6.96
N VAL A 227 -2.56 -10.47 -7.28
CA VAL A 227 -2.54 -9.25 -8.12
C VAL A 227 -1.88 -8.04 -7.43
N ASN A 228 -1.45 -8.16 -6.18
CA ASN A 228 -0.62 -7.17 -5.48
C ASN A 228 0.81 -7.69 -5.26
N ALA A 229 1.21 -8.79 -5.92
CA ALA A 229 2.53 -9.38 -5.75
C ALA A 229 3.25 -9.72 -7.05
N VAL A 230 4.56 -9.49 -7.05
CA VAL A 230 5.49 -9.87 -8.12
C VAL A 230 6.57 -10.82 -7.59
N PRO A 231 7.16 -11.65 -8.47
CA PRO A 231 8.35 -12.43 -8.15
C PRO A 231 9.50 -11.54 -7.69
N GLN A 232 9.90 -11.66 -6.43
CA GLN A 232 10.99 -10.89 -5.83
C GLN A 232 12.02 -11.82 -5.17
N VAL A 233 13.32 -11.61 -5.40
CA VAL A 233 14.39 -12.42 -4.77
C VAL A 233 14.30 -12.34 -3.25
N ALA A 234 14.07 -13.48 -2.58
CA ALA A 234 13.73 -13.51 -1.15
C ALA A 234 14.82 -12.98 -0.20
N ASN A 235 16.09 -12.99 -0.63
CA ASN A 235 17.23 -12.49 0.14
C ASN A 235 17.47 -10.96 -0.02
N TYR A 236 16.81 -10.28 -0.96
CA TYR A 236 17.08 -8.87 -1.28
C TYR A 236 16.35 -7.93 -0.32
N GLN A 237 17.11 -7.34 0.61
CA GLN A 237 16.58 -6.55 1.71
C GLN A 237 16.41 -5.05 1.40
N GLN A 238 17.00 -4.51 0.31
CA GLN A 238 16.91 -3.07 0.01
C GLN A 238 15.46 -2.59 -0.11
N TRP A 239 14.58 -3.40 -0.72
CA TRP A 239 13.16 -3.10 -0.84
C TRP A 239 12.52 -2.83 0.53
N LYS A 240 12.79 -3.68 1.51
CA LYS A 240 12.28 -3.52 2.89
C LYS A 240 12.85 -2.30 3.60
N PHE A 241 14.10 -1.91 3.33
CA PHE A 241 14.66 -0.67 3.88
C PHE A 241 13.99 0.55 3.26
N GLN A 242 13.81 0.57 1.94
CA GLN A 242 13.10 1.63 1.23
C GLN A 242 11.66 1.80 1.73
N GLU A 243 10.88 0.71 1.83
CA GLU A 243 9.54 0.74 2.42
C GLU A 243 9.56 1.37 3.84
N THR A 244 10.58 1.06 4.64
CA THR A 244 10.69 1.55 6.01
C THR A 244 11.05 3.03 6.06
N ALA A 245 12.01 3.48 5.24
CA ALA A 245 12.41 4.87 5.12
C ALA A 245 11.23 5.76 4.64
N ILE A 246 10.42 5.29 3.69
CA ILE A 246 9.21 6.00 3.22
C ILE A 246 8.18 6.13 4.36
N ARG A 247 7.96 5.07 5.15
CA ARG A 247 7.09 5.12 6.35
C ARG A 247 7.62 6.05 7.42
N ASP A 248 8.92 6.10 7.64
CA ASP A 248 9.55 7.00 8.62
C ASP A 248 9.52 8.48 8.17
N LEU A 249 9.63 8.75 6.86
CA LEU A 249 9.45 10.07 6.27
C LEU A 249 7.98 10.54 6.36
N ALA A 250 7.02 9.68 6.01
CA ALA A 250 5.59 10.01 6.14
C ALA A 250 5.22 10.32 7.61
N ALA A 251 5.80 9.55 8.55
CA ALA A 251 5.66 9.78 9.98
C ALA A 251 6.28 11.11 10.44
N SER A 252 7.52 11.43 10.04
CA SER A 252 8.19 12.64 10.51
C SER A 252 7.57 13.92 9.95
N HIS A 253 6.98 13.88 8.75
CA HIS A 253 6.23 15.00 8.15
C HIS A 253 4.75 15.04 8.53
N GLN A 254 4.22 13.99 9.19
CA GLN A 254 2.79 13.84 9.51
C GLN A 254 1.91 14.10 8.27
N THR A 255 2.36 13.64 7.10
CA THR A 255 1.79 13.98 5.79
C THR A 255 1.51 12.72 4.99
N ASP A 256 0.33 12.66 4.36
CA ASP A 256 -0.08 11.52 3.54
C ASP A 256 0.70 11.46 2.21
N PHE A 257 1.26 10.29 1.90
CA PHE A 257 1.96 10.03 0.64
C PHE A 257 1.15 9.09 -0.24
N GLN A 258 0.85 9.52 -1.47
CA GLN A 258 0.28 8.64 -2.47
C GLN A 258 1.41 7.80 -3.07
N ILE A 259 1.48 6.54 -2.67
CA ILE A 259 2.51 5.59 -3.10
C ILE A 259 1.97 4.84 -4.32
N TRP A 260 2.87 4.58 -5.26
CA TRP A 260 2.61 3.81 -6.46
C TRP A 260 3.79 2.86 -6.70
N THR A 261 3.51 1.59 -6.98
CA THR A 261 4.54 0.55 -7.08
C THR A 261 4.23 -0.36 -8.25
N GLY A 262 5.25 -0.79 -8.98
CA GLY A 262 5.14 -1.85 -9.97
C GLY A 262 6.52 -2.40 -10.29
N PRO A 263 6.60 -3.53 -11.00
CA PRO A 263 7.88 -4.06 -11.48
C PRO A 263 8.57 -3.09 -12.46
N TYR A 264 9.77 -3.39 -12.94
CA TYR A 264 10.31 -2.72 -14.13
C TYR A 264 11.07 -3.72 -15.02
N ASP A 265 10.95 -3.52 -16.32
CA ASP A 265 11.52 -4.31 -17.41
C ASP A 265 11.21 -5.82 -17.32
N ILE A 266 12.06 -6.61 -17.96
CA ILE A 266 12.02 -8.07 -18.03
C ILE A 266 13.30 -8.61 -17.41
N LEU A 267 13.22 -9.65 -16.59
CA LEU A 267 14.42 -10.30 -16.07
C LEU A 267 15.08 -11.12 -17.18
N GLU A 268 16.34 -10.85 -17.51
CA GLU A 268 17.15 -11.71 -18.37
C GLU A 268 18.15 -12.52 -17.54
N LEU A 269 18.28 -13.82 -17.86
CA LEU A 269 19.24 -14.74 -17.23
C LEU A 269 19.93 -15.58 -18.31
N ASP A 270 21.25 -15.74 -18.23
CA ASP A 270 21.99 -16.57 -19.18
C ASP A 270 21.69 -18.06 -19.00
N ASP A 271 21.63 -18.80 -20.12
CA ASP A 271 21.55 -20.26 -20.12
C ASP A 271 22.91 -20.95 -19.92
N THR A 272 22.93 -22.28 -19.92
CA THR A 272 24.18 -23.06 -19.76
C THR A 272 25.20 -22.91 -20.90
N ASP A 273 24.80 -22.40 -22.06
CA ASP A 273 25.68 -22.12 -23.20
C ASP A 273 26.17 -20.66 -23.20
N GLY A 274 25.57 -19.79 -22.37
CA GLY A 274 25.90 -18.37 -22.21
C GLY A 274 25.08 -17.44 -23.10
N ASP A 275 23.94 -17.91 -23.63
CA ASP A 275 22.99 -17.09 -24.38
C ASP A 275 21.90 -16.54 -23.42
N PRO A 276 21.53 -15.25 -23.51
CA PRO A 276 20.55 -14.65 -22.60
C PRO A 276 19.12 -15.12 -22.86
N VAL A 277 18.40 -15.50 -21.80
CA VAL A 277 17.02 -15.96 -21.82
C VAL A 277 16.10 -14.98 -21.09
N ILE A 278 15.08 -14.52 -21.82
CA ILE A 278 14.09 -13.53 -21.41
C ILE A 278 13.03 -14.15 -20.48
N CYS A 279 12.81 -13.56 -19.29
CA CYS A 279 11.84 -13.96 -18.27
C CYS A 279 10.89 -12.79 -17.90
N GLU A 280 9.85 -12.56 -18.70
CA GLU A 280 8.93 -11.39 -18.65
C GLU A 280 8.12 -11.21 -17.35
N LEU A 281 8.02 -9.96 -16.81
CA LEU A 281 7.08 -9.46 -15.78
C LEU A 281 7.13 -7.91 -15.56
N SER A 282 6.08 -7.13 -15.89
CA SER A 282 6.16 -5.64 -16.12
C SER A 282 4.89 -4.80 -15.72
N THR A 283 4.88 -3.46 -15.46
CA THR A 283 5.88 -2.44 -15.04
C THR A 283 5.23 -1.16 -14.37
N ASN A 284 5.94 -0.39 -13.49
CA ASN A 284 5.79 1.05 -13.04
C ASN A 284 5.08 1.39 -11.69
N LYS A 285 5.29 2.49 -10.90
CA LYS A 285 6.25 3.63 -10.75
C LYS A 285 5.80 4.52 -9.56
N CYS A 286 6.71 5.18 -8.81
CA CYS A 286 6.48 6.52 -8.19
C CYS A 286 7.76 7.37 -8.27
N LEU A 287 8.37 7.82 -7.15
CA LEU A 287 9.83 8.06 -7.12
C LEU A 287 10.49 6.81 -7.70
N GLY A 288 11.33 6.98 -8.72
CA GLY A 288 11.95 5.85 -9.40
C GLY A 288 13.10 5.30 -8.62
N VAL A 289 12.82 4.69 -7.46
CA VAL A 289 13.80 3.81 -6.81
C VAL A 289 13.67 2.46 -7.49
N ILE A 290 14.61 2.14 -8.37
CA ILE A 290 14.60 0.88 -9.10
C ILE A 290 15.52 -0.09 -8.37
N THR A 291 14.93 -1.10 -7.74
CA THR A 291 15.66 -2.24 -7.21
C THR A 291 15.89 -3.27 -8.31
N SER A 292 17.14 -3.62 -8.62
CA SER A 292 17.40 -4.76 -9.49
C SER A 292 16.93 -6.05 -8.81
N ASN A 293 16.10 -6.82 -9.51
CA ASN A 293 15.58 -8.11 -9.07
C ASN A 293 16.37 -9.30 -9.64
N ASN A 294 17.54 -9.04 -10.26
CA ASN A 294 18.43 -10.08 -10.75
C ASN A 294 19.40 -10.51 -9.63
N PRO A 295 19.36 -11.78 -9.17
CA PRO A 295 20.19 -12.25 -8.07
C PRO A 295 21.70 -12.38 -8.38
N TYR A 296 22.12 -12.23 -9.65
CA TYR A 296 23.50 -12.46 -10.11
C TYR A 296 24.28 -11.20 -10.50
N ILE A 297 23.76 -10.02 -10.18
CA ILE A 297 24.47 -8.76 -10.45
C ILE A 297 25.81 -8.71 -9.73
N ASP A 298 26.90 -8.68 -10.50
CA ASP A 298 28.27 -8.49 -10.00
C ASP A 298 28.71 -7.01 -10.04
N SER A 299 27.88 -6.18 -10.65
CA SER A 299 28.07 -4.77 -10.96
C SER A 299 26.72 -4.04 -10.96
N PHE A 300 26.72 -2.72 -10.80
CA PHE A 300 25.50 -1.94 -10.90
C PHE A 300 24.99 -1.92 -12.35
N PRO A 301 23.69 -2.14 -12.60
CA PRO A 301 23.12 -1.97 -13.94
C PRO A 301 23.22 -0.50 -14.38
N ASP A 302 23.33 -0.26 -15.68
CA ASP A 302 23.27 1.10 -16.24
C ASP A 302 21.92 1.75 -15.85
N PRO A 303 21.91 2.88 -15.13
CA PRO A 303 20.67 3.48 -14.68
C PRO A 303 19.92 4.12 -15.85
N ILE A 304 18.59 3.94 -15.91
CA ILE A 304 17.75 4.48 -16.99
C ILE A 304 17.52 6.00 -16.91
N CYS A 305 18.18 6.66 -15.96
CA CYS A 305 18.05 8.07 -15.60
C CYS A 305 19.34 8.55 -14.91
N ASP A 306 19.48 9.86 -14.68
CA ASP A 306 20.51 10.38 -13.78
C ASP A 306 20.19 9.92 -12.33
N ASP A 307 21.07 9.09 -11.73
CA ASP A 307 20.91 8.65 -10.34
C ASP A 307 21.16 9.81 -9.36
N ILE A 308 20.11 10.17 -8.62
CA ILE A 308 20.14 11.21 -7.61
C ILE A 308 20.04 10.69 -6.17
N CYS A 309 20.23 9.39 -5.89
CA CYS A 309 20.05 8.87 -4.51
C CYS A 309 20.92 9.62 -3.48
N ASN A 310 22.14 10.02 -3.85
CA ASN A 310 23.05 10.79 -3.00
C ASN A 310 22.61 12.25 -2.74
N GLU A 311 21.59 12.76 -3.46
CA GLU A 311 20.98 14.07 -3.25
C GLU A 311 19.75 14.01 -2.32
N ILE A 312 19.26 12.80 -2.00
CA ILE A 312 18.03 12.60 -1.20
C ILE A 312 18.38 12.39 0.27
N SER A 313 18.01 13.34 1.13
CA SER A 313 18.50 13.40 2.51
C SER A 313 17.88 12.37 3.47
N TRP A 314 16.72 11.81 3.12
CA TRP A 314 15.99 10.82 3.93
C TRP A 314 16.34 9.35 3.61
N ILE A 315 17.14 9.09 2.57
CA ILE A 315 17.67 7.75 2.30
C ILE A 315 18.85 7.50 3.27
N ASP A 316 18.62 6.66 4.28
CA ASP A 316 19.57 6.39 5.38
C ASP A 316 20.28 5.03 5.28
N PHE A 317 19.98 4.25 4.24
CA PHE A 317 20.58 2.94 3.96
C PHE A 317 21.63 3.02 2.84
N ASP A 318 22.57 2.07 2.82
CA ASP A 318 23.62 2.02 1.81
C ASP A 318 23.08 1.51 0.47
N VAL A 319 22.77 2.45 -0.43
CA VAL A 319 22.37 2.17 -1.82
C VAL A 319 23.46 1.46 -2.64
N ASN A 320 24.71 1.47 -2.16
CA ASN A 320 25.84 0.82 -2.84
C ASN A 320 26.00 -0.68 -2.45
N ASP A 321 25.24 -1.19 -1.47
CA ASP A 321 25.33 -2.58 -1.03
C ASP A 321 24.61 -3.55 -1.98
N LEU A 322 25.29 -3.90 -3.08
CA LEU A 322 24.84 -4.90 -4.07
C LEU A 322 24.43 -6.24 -3.45
N THR A 323 24.97 -6.62 -2.29
CA THR A 323 24.63 -7.90 -1.65
C THR A 323 23.19 -7.97 -1.15
N ARG A 324 22.50 -6.83 -1.10
CA ARG A 324 21.08 -6.69 -0.72
C ARG A 324 20.18 -6.32 -1.90
N GLY A 325 20.76 -6.12 -3.09
CA GLY A 325 20.13 -5.59 -4.30
C GLY A 325 20.77 -4.26 -4.75
N ALA A 326 20.80 -3.99 -6.05
CA ALA A 326 21.17 -2.66 -6.58
C ALA A 326 19.99 -1.69 -6.47
N VAL A 327 20.27 -0.43 -6.12
CA VAL A 327 19.29 0.67 -5.99
C VAL A 327 19.82 1.89 -6.74
N TYR A 328 18.96 2.58 -7.49
CA TYR A 328 19.21 3.93 -8.00
C TYR A 328 17.91 4.75 -8.04
N CYS A 329 18.01 6.08 -8.02
CA CYS A 329 16.90 7.00 -7.81
C CYS A 329 16.70 7.97 -8.99
N CYS A 330 15.52 7.96 -9.61
CA CYS A 330 15.17 8.86 -10.72
C CYS A 330 14.21 9.98 -10.32
N LYS A 331 14.35 11.16 -10.93
CA LYS A 331 13.25 12.15 -10.98
C LYS A 331 12.08 11.55 -11.76
N VAL A 332 10.85 11.78 -11.29
CA VAL A 332 9.61 11.22 -11.88
C VAL A 332 9.43 11.59 -13.37
N GLN A 333 9.90 12.78 -13.76
CA GLN A 333 9.82 13.28 -15.14
C GLN A 333 10.74 12.48 -16.08
N ASP A 334 11.98 12.25 -15.66
CA ASP A 334 12.97 11.48 -16.43
C ASP A 334 12.57 10.00 -16.47
N LEU A 335 12.04 9.47 -15.37
CA LEU A 335 11.42 8.15 -15.30
C LEU A 335 10.22 8.00 -16.25
N HIS A 336 9.49 9.08 -16.57
CA HIS A 336 8.41 9.09 -17.58
C HIS A 336 8.88 9.30 -19.02
N ALA A 337 10.06 9.86 -19.23
CA ALA A 337 10.72 9.78 -20.53
C ALA A 337 11.26 8.35 -20.80
N ALA A 338 11.79 7.68 -19.78
CA ALA A 338 12.34 6.32 -19.88
C ALA A 338 11.24 5.24 -19.97
N ILE A 339 10.19 5.34 -19.16
CA ILE A 339 9.12 4.33 -19.08
C ILE A 339 7.75 4.96 -19.40
N PRO A 340 7.05 4.56 -20.49
CA PRO A 340 5.79 5.18 -20.91
C PRO A 340 4.52 4.77 -20.13
N ASP A 341 4.37 3.51 -19.72
CA ASP A 341 3.12 2.87 -19.23
C ASP A 341 2.69 3.28 -17.79
N ALA A 342 2.94 4.54 -17.46
CA ALA A 342 3.62 4.79 -16.21
C ALA A 342 3.39 6.24 -15.76
N PRO A 343 2.73 6.49 -14.62
CA PRO A 343 1.98 7.72 -14.33
C PRO A 343 2.69 9.03 -14.72
N ASN A 344 2.00 9.83 -15.53
CA ASN A 344 2.43 11.16 -15.95
C ASN A 344 2.00 12.21 -14.91
N ILE A 345 2.86 12.47 -13.93
CA ILE A 345 2.58 13.40 -12.83
C ILE A 345 3.13 14.80 -13.18
N SER A 346 2.40 15.50 -14.04
CA SER A 346 2.78 16.86 -14.48
C SER A 346 2.83 17.86 -13.31
N GLY A 347 3.98 18.52 -13.14
CA GLY A 347 4.17 19.60 -12.15
C GLY A 347 4.64 19.18 -10.75
N ALA A 348 4.93 17.89 -10.51
CA ALA A 348 5.55 17.45 -9.25
C ALA A 348 6.98 18.00 -9.08
N GLY A 349 7.31 18.41 -7.85
CA GLY A 349 8.67 18.71 -7.40
C GLY A 349 9.43 17.45 -6.97
N LEU A 350 10.70 17.61 -6.63
CA LEU A 350 11.49 16.54 -6.01
C LEU A 350 11.17 16.43 -4.51
N LEU A 351 11.10 15.20 -3.99
CA LEU A 351 10.98 14.91 -2.55
C LEU A 351 12.37 14.61 -1.98
N ASP A 352 13.14 15.67 -1.74
CA ASP A 352 14.55 15.64 -1.33
C ASP A 352 14.76 15.73 0.20
N ASN A 353 13.75 16.21 0.94
CA ASN A 353 13.78 16.44 2.39
C ASN A 353 12.44 16.11 3.05
#